data_AF-A0A9E3N5R3-F1
#
_entry.id   AF-A0A9E3N5R3-F1
#
_cell.length_a   1.000
_cell.length_b   1.000
_cell.length_c   1.000
_cell.angle_alpha   90.00
_cell.angle_beta   90.00
_cell.angle_gamma   90.00
#
_symmetry.space_group_name_H-M   'P 1'
#
loop_
_entity.id
_entity.type
_entity.pdbx_description
1 polymer ?
#
loop_
_entity_poly.entity_id
_entity_poly.type
_entity_poly.pdbx_seq_one_letter_code
_entity_poly.pdbx_strand_id
1 'polypeptide(L)'
;MSSISERYAALREQLGPHYAPEGLYEQNKALPFAGRVSCNVDRLETGSWGEIVLDYEVGAAGLADGGWFKATFKFYSDSALFQTSDPTAANYLSAEY
;
A
#
# COMPACT_ATOMS: atom_id res chain seq x y z
N MET A 1 27.14 2.34 8.02
CA MET A 1 25.78 2.02 8.53
C MET A 1 25.70 0.53 8.73
N SER A 2 25.18 0.05 9.86
CA SER A 2 25.06 -1.39 10.13
C SER A 2 24.00 -2.04 9.20
N SER A 3 24.25 -3.27 8.78
CA SER A 3 23.32 -4.04 7.93
C SER A 3 22.00 -4.35 8.66
N ILE A 4 20.97 -4.80 7.93
CA ILE A 4 19.70 -5.22 8.56
C ILE A 4 19.94 -6.45 9.45
N SER A 5 20.73 -7.42 8.99
CA SER A 5 21.04 -8.64 9.73
C SER A 5 21.87 -8.38 10.99
N GLU A 6 22.82 -7.46 10.95
CA GLU A 6 23.58 -7.06 12.15
C GLU A 6 22.67 -6.43 13.21
N ARG A 7 21.75 -5.54 12.79
CA ARG A 7 20.73 -4.96 13.68
C ARG A 7 19.79 -6.02 14.24
N TYR A 8 19.43 -7.02 13.44
CA TYR A 8 18.60 -8.13 13.90
C TYR A 8 19.31 -8.98 14.94
N ALA A 9 20.57 -9.34 14.72
CA ALA A 9 21.36 -10.13 15.66
C ALA A 9 21.45 -9.44 17.04
N ALA A 10 21.75 -8.15 17.05
CA ALA A 10 21.77 -7.35 18.28
C ALA A 10 20.39 -7.29 18.97
N LEU A 11 19.31 -7.16 18.20
CA LEU A 11 17.95 -7.17 18.76
C LEU A 11 17.58 -8.54 19.34
N ARG A 12 17.93 -9.66 18.68
CA ARG A 12 17.66 -11.01 19.19
C ARG A 12 18.38 -11.26 20.51
N GLU A 13 19.62 -10.79 20.65
CA GLU A 13 20.36 -10.87 21.91
C GLU A 13 19.62 -10.13 23.03
N GLN A 14 19.08 -8.94 22.75
CA GLN A 14 18.33 -8.14 23.72
C GLN A 14 16.97 -8.76 24.09
N LEU A 15 16.25 -9.35 23.14
CA LEU A 15 14.93 -9.93 23.35
C LEU A 15 14.96 -11.26 24.12
N GLY A 16 16.11 -11.94 24.16
CA GLY A 16 16.25 -13.26 24.77
C GLY A 16 15.55 -14.37 23.97
N PRO A 17 15.31 -15.55 24.57
CA PRO A 17 14.71 -16.69 23.88
C PRO A 17 13.29 -16.37 23.38
N HIS A 18 13.12 -16.39 22.06
CA HIS A 18 11.82 -16.24 21.40
C HIS A 18 11.77 -17.11 20.15
N TYR A 19 10.55 -17.42 19.71
CA TYR A 19 10.31 -18.14 18.47
C TYR A 19 9.84 -17.18 17.40
N ALA A 20 10.56 -17.11 16.29
CA ALA A 20 10.17 -16.41 15.08
C ALA A 20 10.66 -17.23 13.88
N PRO A 21 9.93 -17.25 12.76
CA PRO A 21 10.41 -17.86 11.52
C PRO A 21 11.76 -17.26 11.10
N GLU A 22 12.66 -18.12 10.60
CA GLU A 22 13.97 -17.71 10.11
C GLU A 22 13.83 -16.69 8.97
N GLY A 23 14.60 -15.60 9.02
CA GLY A 23 14.60 -14.54 8.00
C GLY A 23 13.41 -13.59 8.01
N LEU A 24 12.39 -13.80 8.87
CA LEU A 24 11.18 -12.97 8.90
C LEU A 24 11.50 -11.50 9.19
N TYR A 25 12.46 -11.23 10.08
CA TYR A 25 12.81 -9.86 10.44
C TYR A 25 13.42 -9.12 9.24
N GLU A 26 14.42 -9.73 8.59
CA GLU A 26 15.08 -9.15 7.42
C GLU A 26 14.08 -8.94 6.29
N GLN A 27 13.22 -9.93 6.02
CA GLN A 27 12.16 -9.84 5.03
C GLN A 27 11.24 -8.64 5.34
N ASN A 28 10.69 -8.55 6.55
CA ASN A 28 9.78 -7.47 6.91
C ASN A 28 10.47 -6.09 6.83
N LYS A 29 11.75 -6.00 7.21
CA LYS A 29 12.51 -4.74 7.12
C LYS A 29 12.94 -4.34 5.71
N ALA A 30 12.88 -5.25 4.75
CA ALA A 30 13.08 -4.93 3.33
C ALA A 30 11.81 -4.37 2.66
N LEU A 31 10.63 -4.52 3.27
CA LEU A 31 9.37 -4.00 2.75
C LEU A 31 9.25 -2.48 2.96
N PRO A 32 8.45 -1.77 2.12
CA PRO A 32 8.06 -0.40 2.42
C PRO A 32 7.38 -0.31 3.78
N PHE A 33 7.55 0.82 4.50
CA PHE A 33 7.00 0.98 5.84
C PHE A 33 5.49 0.70 5.91
N ALA A 34 4.73 1.34 5.01
CA ALA A 34 3.28 1.18 4.91
C ALA A 34 2.84 0.04 3.99
N GLY A 35 3.77 -0.71 3.39
CA GLY A 35 3.44 -1.82 2.48
C GLY A 35 3.20 -1.37 1.04
N ARG A 36 2.47 -2.19 0.29
CA ARG A 36 2.14 -1.95 -1.13
C ARG A 36 0.67 -2.22 -1.37
N VAL A 37 0.10 -1.51 -2.33
CA VAL A 37 -1.25 -1.77 -2.85
C VAL A 37 -1.17 -1.93 -4.36
N SER A 38 -1.88 -2.93 -4.89
CA SER A 38 -2.15 -3.07 -6.32
C SER A 38 -3.66 -3.18 -6.56
N CYS A 39 -4.09 -2.78 -7.75
CA CYS A 39 -5.47 -2.86 -8.20
C CYS A 39 -5.52 -3.60 -9.53
N ASN A 40 -6.50 -4.49 -9.70
CA ASN A 40 -6.70 -5.21 -10.97
C ASN A 40 -7.23 -4.30 -12.11
N VAL A 41 -7.77 -3.13 -11.77
CA VAL A 41 -8.32 -2.17 -12.73
C VAL A 41 -7.64 -0.81 -12.61
N ASP A 42 -7.30 -0.22 -13.75
CA ASP A 42 -6.80 1.16 -13.86
C ASP A 42 -7.82 2.10 -14.53
N ARG A 43 -8.78 1.53 -15.28
CA ARG A 43 -9.83 2.24 -16.01
C ARG A 43 -11.14 1.47 -15.97
N LEU A 44 -12.24 2.21 -15.83
CA LEU A 44 -13.60 1.68 -15.92
C LEU A 44 -14.44 2.53 -16.88
N GLU A 45 -15.32 1.88 -17.64
CA GLU A 45 -16.26 2.57 -18.53
C GLU A 45 -17.54 2.95 -17.79
N THR A 46 -18.11 4.11 -18.13
CA THR A 46 -19.36 4.57 -17.52
C THR A 46 -20.50 3.58 -17.82
N GLY A 47 -21.21 3.16 -16.78
CA GLY A 47 -22.30 2.18 -16.90
C GLY A 47 -21.86 0.72 -16.97
N SER A 48 -20.55 0.44 -16.93
CA SER A 48 -20.03 -0.93 -16.84
C SER A 48 -20.22 -1.52 -15.45
N TRP A 49 -20.31 -2.85 -15.38
CA TRP A 49 -20.28 -3.62 -14.14
C TRP A 49 -19.06 -4.53 -14.14
N GLY A 50 -18.30 -4.51 -13.05
CA GLY A 50 -17.08 -5.29 -12.91
C GLY A 50 -16.57 -5.32 -11.47
N GLU A 51 -15.65 -6.24 -11.20
CA GLU A 51 -15.04 -6.42 -9.88
C GLU A 51 -13.74 -5.60 -9.75
N ILE A 52 -13.62 -4.89 -8.63
CA ILE A 52 -12.40 -4.17 -8.24
C ILE A 52 -11.74 -4.95 -7.10
N VAL A 53 -10.56 -5.49 -7.37
CA VAL A 53 -9.74 -6.24 -6.42
C VAL A 53 -8.56 -5.36 -6.01
N LEU A 54 -8.44 -5.13 -4.70
CA LEU A 54 -7.32 -4.43 -4.09
C LEU A 54 -6.49 -5.44 -3.31
N ASP A 55 -5.27 -5.68 -3.77
CA ASP A 55 -4.31 -6.53 -3.07
C ASP A 55 -3.38 -5.64 -2.24
N TYR A 56 -3.35 -5.86 -0.92
CA TYR A 56 -2.50 -5.12 0.00
C TYR A 56 -1.47 -6.04 0.64
N GLU A 57 -0.19 -5.74 0.41
CA GLU A 57 0.94 -6.36 1.10
C GLU A 57 1.25 -5.55 2.36
N VAL A 58 1.16 -6.19 3.53
CA VAL A 58 1.47 -5.56 4.82
C VAL A 58 2.96 -5.18 4.87
N GLY A 59 3.23 -3.92 5.20
CA GLY A 59 4.58 -3.37 5.23
C GLY A 59 5.38 -3.67 6.49
N ALA A 60 6.57 -3.07 6.55
CA ALA A 60 7.52 -3.22 7.66
C ALA A 60 6.99 -2.74 9.02
N ALA A 61 5.96 -1.88 9.03
CA ALA A 61 5.29 -1.43 10.24
C ALA A 61 4.43 -2.52 10.89
N GLY A 62 4.08 -3.57 10.13
CA GLY A 62 3.08 -4.55 10.52
C GLY A 62 1.66 -3.96 10.57
N LEU A 63 0.70 -4.81 10.91
CA LEU A 63 -0.68 -4.41 11.21
C LEU A 63 -1.01 -4.94 12.60
N ALA A 64 -1.40 -4.04 13.50
CA ALA A 64 -1.79 -4.43 14.84
C ALA A 64 -3.11 -5.20 14.83
N ASP A 65 -3.31 -6.05 15.84
CA ASP A 65 -4.62 -6.63 16.11
C ASP A 65 -5.61 -5.50 16.40
N GLY A 66 -6.71 -5.44 15.64
CA GLY A 66 -7.65 -4.32 15.63
C GLY A 66 -7.27 -3.15 14.69
N GLY A 67 -6.34 -3.34 13.75
CA GLY A 67 -6.15 -2.43 12.61
C GLY A 67 -7.28 -2.54 11.59
N TRP A 68 -7.57 -1.45 10.88
CA TRP A 68 -8.71 -1.36 9.95
C TRP A 68 -8.22 -0.83 8.60
N PHE A 69 -8.63 -1.48 7.52
CA PHE A 69 -8.54 -0.88 6.18
C PHE A 69 -9.80 -0.08 5.89
N LYS A 70 -9.61 1.11 5.32
CA LYS A 70 -10.71 1.91 4.79
C LYS A 70 -10.46 2.17 3.31
N ALA A 71 -11.12 1.38 2.46
CA ALA A 71 -11.21 1.69 1.05
C ALA A 71 -12.23 2.83 0.85
N THR A 72 -11.85 3.89 0.16
CA THR A 72 -12.75 5.01 -0.13
C THR A 72 -12.70 5.31 -1.62
N PHE A 73 -13.84 5.22 -2.29
CA PHE A 73 -13.99 5.70 -3.65
C PHE A 73 -14.24 7.20 -3.61
N LYS A 74 -13.29 7.98 -4.12
CA LYS A 74 -13.47 9.42 -4.24
C LYS A 74 -13.90 9.74 -5.67
N PHE A 75 -15.19 10.02 -5.81
CA PHE A 75 -15.75 10.52 -7.05
C PHE A 75 -15.55 12.02 -7.09
N TYR A 76 -14.85 12.51 -8.11
CA TYR A 76 -14.84 13.92 -8.43
C TYR A 76 -15.79 14.08 -9.61
N SER A 77 -17.02 14.51 -9.32
CA SER A 77 -17.94 14.98 -10.34
C SER A 77 -17.98 16.48 -10.20
N ASP A 78 -17.36 17.20 -11.13
CA ASP A 78 -17.90 18.50 -11.47
C ASP A 78 -19.14 18.22 -12.34
N SER A 79 -20.15 19.07 -12.28
CA SER A 79 -21.33 18.94 -13.15
C SER A 79 -21.01 19.27 -14.62
N ALA A 80 -19.77 19.04 -15.06
CA ALA A 80 -19.23 19.35 -16.37
C ALA A 80 -18.68 18.08 -17.06
N LEU A 81 -18.09 18.24 -18.24
CA LEU A 81 -17.68 17.16 -19.15
C LEU A 81 -16.78 16.12 -18.47
N PHE A 82 -16.75 14.89 -19.03
CA PHE A 82 -15.95 13.77 -18.53
C PHE A 82 -14.53 14.18 -18.12
N GLN A 83 -14.09 13.69 -16.97
CA GLN A 83 -12.74 13.94 -16.46
C GLN A 83 -11.68 13.42 -17.43
N THR A 84 -10.53 14.09 -17.46
CA THR A 84 -9.44 13.78 -18.37
C THR A 84 -8.10 13.70 -17.64
N SER A 85 -7.20 12.87 -18.16
CA SER A 85 -5.80 12.81 -17.74
C SER A 85 -4.89 13.76 -18.53
N ASP A 86 -5.44 14.58 -19.44
CA ASP A 86 -4.70 15.62 -20.15
C ASP A 86 -4.51 16.85 -19.24
N PRO A 87 -3.26 17.19 -18.84
CA PRO A 87 -2.99 18.30 -17.93
C PRO A 87 -3.34 19.68 -18.49
N THR A 88 -3.61 19.78 -19.79
CA THR A 88 -3.93 21.04 -20.48
C THR A 88 -5.42 21.25 -20.73
N ALA A 89 -6.23 20.21 -20.55
CA ALA A 89 -7.66 20.25 -20.81
C ALA A 89 -8.46 20.74 -19.58
N ALA A 90 -9.66 21.28 -19.84
CA ALA A 90 -10.62 21.50 -18.77
C ALA A 90 -10.92 20.15 -18.09
N ASN A 91 -11.05 20.15 -16.76
CA ASN A 91 -11.35 18.96 -15.95
C ASN A 91 -10.21 17.93 -15.86
N TYR A 92 -8.95 18.38 -15.92
CA TYR A 92 -7.79 17.55 -15.57
C TYR A 92 -7.85 17.06 -14.12
N LEU A 93 -7.67 15.75 -13.93
CA LEU A 93 -7.52 15.15 -12.60
C LEU A 93 -6.43 14.08 -12.62
N SER A 94 -5.55 14.11 -11.62
CA SER A 94 -4.57 13.05 -11.35
C SER A 94 -4.73 12.54 -9.91
N ALA A 95 -4.46 11.25 -9.71
CA ALA A 95 -4.31 10.65 -8.40
C ALA A 95 -2.90 10.91 -7.80
N GLU A 96 -1.98 11.41 -8.62
CA GLU A 96 -0.61 11.75 -8.24
C GLU A 96 -0.52 13.25 -7.90
N TYR A 97 0.21 13.57 -6.83
CA TYR A 97 0.45 14.94 -6.35
C TYR A 97 1.88 15.39 -6.67
#